data_AF-A0A1Y4ITN8-F1
#
_entry.id   AF-A0A1Y4ITN8-F1
#
_cell.length_a   1.000
_cell.length_b   1.000
_cell.length_c   1.000
_cell.angle_alpha   90.00
_cell.angle_beta   90.00
_cell.angle_gamma   90.00
#
_symmetry.space_group_name_H-M   'P 1'
#
loop_
_entity.id
_entity.type
_entity.pdbx_description
1 polymer ?
#
loop_
_entity_poly.entity_id
_entity_poly.type
_entity_poly.pdbx_seq_one_letter_code
_entity_poly.pdbx_strand_id
1 'polypeptide(L)'
;MQVHMETDRNFIPDMESPKRLEVFLERYHGKKLVILELGIGWRNQLIKAPLMRLAAQESQAVYVTINLGEIFIPDEIREKSYGLDGDLTEILHDLAAYSGVHL
;
A
#
# COMPACT_ATOMS: atom_id res chain seq x y z
N MET A 1 -1.57 -18.07 -12.81
CA MET A 1 -1.29 -17.74 -11.39
C MET A 1 -2.36 -18.42 -10.54
N GLN A 2 -1.98 -19.38 -9.72
CA GLN A 2 -2.88 -19.99 -8.73
C GLN A 2 -2.63 -19.28 -7.40
N VAL A 3 -3.66 -18.61 -6.89
CA VAL A 3 -3.61 -17.98 -5.57
C VAL A 3 -3.94 -19.08 -4.57
N HIS A 4 -2.93 -19.64 -3.90
CA HIS A 4 -3.16 -20.49 -2.74
C HIS A 4 -3.53 -19.58 -1.57
N MET A 5 -4.82 -19.23 -1.50
CA MET A 5 -5.44 -18.71 -0.29
C MET A 5 -5.48 -19.90 0.68
N GLU A 6 -4.85 -19.77 1.85
CA GLU A 6 -4.77 -20.85 2.84
C GLU A 6 -6.17 -21.37 3.17
N THR A 7 -6.48 -22.56 2.66
CA THR A 7 -7.73 -23.28 2.89
C THR A 7 -7.68 -23.95 4.27
N ASP A 8 -7.62 -23.17 5.34
CA ASP A 8 -8.01 -23.69 6.64
C ASP A 8 -9.52 -23.93 6.64
N ARG A 9 -9.99 -25.00 7.27
CA ARG A 9 -11.43 -25.35 7.35
C ARG A 9 -12.24 -24.31 8.13
N ASN A 10 -11.56 -23.38 8.79
CA ASN A 10 -12.13 -22.25 9.52
C ASN A 10 -12.07 -20.93 8.75
N PHE A 11 -11.54 -20.92 7.52
CA PHE A 11 -11.51 -19.71 6.70
C PHE A 11 -12.91 -19.38 6.21
N ILE A 12 -13.51 -18.32 6.76
CA ILE A 12 -14.77 -17.76 6.28
C ILE A 12 -14.40 -16.63 5.30
N PRO A 13 -14.59 -16.80 3.99
CA PRO A 13 -14.27 -15.77 3.02
C PRO A 13 -15.18 -14.55 3.23
N ASP A 14 -14.58 -13.37 3.42
CA ASP A 14 -15.30 -12.11 3.35
C ASP A 14 -15.56 -11.74 1.88
N MET A 15 -16.80 -11.95 1.45
CA MET A 15 -17.23 -11.70 0.07
C MET A 15 -17.53 -10.21 -0.20
N GLU A 16 -17.59 -9.38 0.84
CA GLU A 16 -18.00 -7.98 0.75
C GLU A 16 -16.81 -7.01 0.81
N SER A 17 -15.73 -7.36 1.52
CA SER A 17 -14.50 -6.55 1.55
C SER A 17 -13.90 -6.30 0.17
N PRO A 18 -13.76 -7.30 -0.73
CA PRO A 18 -13.24 -7.06 -2.09
C PRO A 18 -14.10 -6.08 -2.88
N LYS A 19 -15.43 -6.19 -2.79
CA LYS A 19 -16.36 -5.29 -3.47
C LYS A 19 -16.25 -3.86 -2.97
N ARG A 20 -16.11 -3.66 -1.65
CA ARG A 20 -15.94 -2.30 -1.09
C ARG A 20 -14.64 -1.66 -1.55
N LEU A 21 -13.55 -2.44 -1.65
CA LEU A 21 -12.28 -1.95 -2.17
C LEU A 21 -12.41 -1.58 -3.65
N GLU A 22 -13.02 -2.44 -4.47
CA GLU A 22 -13.24 -2.16 -5.90
C GLU A 22 -14.07 -0.88 -6.09
N VAL A 23 -15.19 -0.73 -5.36
CA VAL A 23 -16.02 0.50 -5.40
C VAL A 23 -15.23 1.73 -4.97
N PHE A 24 -14.33 1.61 -4.00
CA PHE A 24 -13.45 2.71 -3.59
C PHE A 24 -12.46 3.09 -4.70
N LEU A 25 -11.79 2.10 -5.30
CA LEU A 25 -10.82 2.33 -6.37
C LEU A 25 -11.49 2.94 -7.61
N GLU A 26 -12.63 2.42 -8.04
CA GLU A 26 -13.41 3.00 -9.15
C GLU A 26 -13.83 4.45 -8.88
N ARG A 27 -14.24 4.76 -7.64
CA ARG A 27 -14.65 6.12 -7.26
C ARG A 27 -13.48 7.13 -7.34
N TYR A 28 -12.26 6.66 -7.09
CA TYR A 28 -11.05 7.49 -7.03
C TYR A 28 -10.10 7.29 -8.21
N HIS A 29 -10.48 6.49 -9.21
CA HIS A 29 -9.73 6.32 -10.44
C HIS A 29 -9.47 7.68 -11.10
N GLY A 30 -8.21 7.91 -11.51
CA GLY A 30 -7.77 9.17 -12.13
C GLY A 30 -7.76 10.38 -11.19
N LYS A 31 -8.03 10.21 -9.89
CA LYS A 31 -7.90 11.25 -8.86
C LYS A 31 -6.59 11.07 -8.08
N LYS A 32 -6.24 12.08 -7.28
CA LYS A 32 -5.12 11.96 -6.34
C LYS A 32 -5.41 10.85 -5.33
N LEU A 33 -4.59 9.82 -5.35
CA LEU A 33 -4.67 8.65 -4.48
C LEU A 33 -3.36 8.50 -3.73
N VAL A 34 -3.42 8.21 -2.43
CA VAL A 34 -2.23 7.83 -1.66
C VAL A 34 -2.36 6.37 -1.29
N ILE A 35 -1.36 5.59 -1.66
CA ILE A 35 -1.23 4.18 -1.28
C ILE A 35 -0.18 4.12 -0.17
N LEU A 36 -0.62 3.86 1.05
CA LEU A 36 0.22 3.79 2.24
C LEU A 36 0.43 2.33 2.64
N GLU A 37 1.65 1.83 2.44
CA GLU A 37 2.09 0.49 2.83
C GLU A 37 2.89 0.56 4.13
N LEU A 38 2.45 -0.16 5.16
CA LEU A 38 3.04 -0.13 6.50
C LEU A 38 3.53 -1.52 6.91
N GLY A 39 4.84 -1.66 7.17
CA GLY A 39 5.44 -2.88 7.72
C GLY A 39 5.40 -4.10 6.80
N ILE A 40 5.27 -3.91 5.48
CA ILE A 40 5.20 -5.02 4.53
C ILE A 40 6.58 -5.28 3.93
N GLY A 41 7.22 -6.35 4.40
CA GLY A 41 8.50 -6.82 3.86
C GLY A 41 8.40 -7.27 2.40
N TRP A 42 9.52 -7.19 1.68
CA TRP A 42 9.60 -7.58 0.27
C TRP A 42 9.22 -9.05 0.01
N ARG A 43 9.28 -9.92 1.02
CA ARG A 43 8.85 -11.32 0.89
C ARG A 43 7.32 -11.48 0.83
N ASN A 44 6.55 -10.52 1.36
CA ASN A 44 5.08 -10.59 1.36
C ASN A 44 4.51 -10.02 0.05
N GLN A 45 4.74 -10.75 -1.03
CA GLN A 45 4.29 -10.38 -2.37
C GLN A 45 2.77 -10.46 -2.56
N LEU A 46 2.05 -11.17 -1.68
CA LEU A 46 0.58 -11.22 -1.71
C LEU A 46 -0.06 -9.84 -1.49
N ILE A 47 0.60 -8.97 -0.73
CA ILE A 47 0.14 -7.60 -0.47
C ILE A 47 0.94 -6.59 -1.29
N LYS A 48 2.27 -6.71 -1.30
CA LYS A 48 3.14 -5.72 -1.93
C LYS A 48 2.94 -5.63 -3.45
N ALA A 49 2.83 -6.77 -4.14
CA ALA A 49 2.68 -6.76 -5.60
C ALA A 49 1.36 -6.11 -6.07
N PRO A 50 0.18 -6.43 -5.48
CA PRO A 50 -1.05 -5.70 -5.81
C PRO A 50 -0.96 -4.20 -5.57
N LEU A 51 -0.37 -3.74 -4.47
CA LEU A 51 -0.23 -2.31 -4.19
C LEU A 51 0.69 -1.60 -5.19
N MET A 52 1.82 -2.20 -5.55
CA MET A 52 2.71 -1.65 -6.57
C MET A 52 2.06 -1.63 -7.96
N ARG A 53 1.26 -2.64 -8.31
CA ARG A 53 0.48 -2.66 -9.56
C ARG A 53 -0.58 -1.56 -9.58
N LEU A 54 -1.29 -1.36 -8.47
CA LEU A 54 -2.24 -0.26 -8.33
C LEU A 54 -1.54 1.08 -8.49
N ALA A 55 -0.38 1.25 -7.85
CA ALA A 55 0.45 2.44 -8.00
C ALA A 55 0.82 2.64 -9.48
N ALA A 56 1.28 1.60 -10.20
CA ALA A 56 1.62 1.71 -11.61
C ALA A 56 0.42 2.14 -12.48
N GLN A 57 -0.75 1.53 -12.27
CA GLN A 57 -1.98 1.78 -13.01
C GLN A 57 -2.54 3.19 -12.80
N GLU A 58 -2.48 3.71 -11.57
CA GLU A 58 -3.01 5.03 -11.24
C GLU A 58 -1.96 6.12 -11.47
N SER A 59 -2.11 6.90 -12.54
CA SER A 59 -1.15 7.94 -12.93
C SER A 59 -1.02 9.07 -11.90
N GLN A 60 -2.06 9.32 -11.10
CA GLN A 60 -2.10 10.33 -10.05
C GLN A 60 -1.85 9.75 -8.64
N ALA A 61 -1.50 8.46 -8.53
CA ALA A 61 -1.20 7.85 -7.25
C ALA A 61 0.19 8.24 -6.73
N VAL A 62 0.29 8.40 -5.41
CA VAL A 62 1.56 8.44 -4.68
C VAL A 62 1.65 7.17 -3.84
N TYR A 63 2.75 6.44 -3.98
CA TYR A 63 3.01 5.24 -3.19
C TYR A 63 4.00 5.54 -2.07
N VAL A 64 3.62 5.25 -0.83
CA VAL A 64 4.48 5.44 0.34
C VAL A 64 4.63 4.09 1.02
N THR A 65 5.88 3.61 1.16
CA THR A 65 6.20 2.38 1.87
C THR A 65 7.05 2.69 3.10
N ILE A 66 6.61 2.21 4.25
CA ILE A 66 7.27 2.42 5.55
C ILE A 66 7.61 1.04 6.11
N ASN A 67 8.89 0.73 6.24
CA ASN A 67 9.33 -0.55 6.80
C ASN A 67 10.79 -0.49 7.23
N LEU A 68 11.14 -1.24 8.28
CA LEU A 68 12.50 -1.28 8.81
C LEU A 68 13.37 -2.25 8.01
N GLY A 69 14.39 -1.75 7.31
CA GLY A 69 15.42 -2.52 6.63
C GLY A 69 14.96 -3.31 5.39
N GLU A 70 13.71 -3.18 4.95
CA GLU A 70 13.13 -3.96 3.86
C GLU A 70 12.30 -3.08 2.88
N ILE A 71 12.83 -1.90 2.53
CA ILE A 71 12.23 -1.04 1.51
C ILE A 71 12.57 -1.56 0.11
N PHE A 72 11.52 -1.76 -0.70
CA PHE A 72 11.65 -2.09 -2.11
C PHE A 72 10.62 -1.32 -2.93
N ILE A 73 11.10 -0.62 -3.97
CA ILE A 73 10.30 0.16 -4.92
C ILE A 73 10.86 -0.11 -6.32
N PRO A 74 10.06 -0.65 -7.26
CA PRO A 74 10.52 -0.90 -8.61
C PRO A 74 10.63 0.40 -9.41
N ASP A 75 11.53 0.38 -10.39
CA ASP A 75 11.87 1.51 -11.26
C ASP A 75 10.65 2.19 -11.89
N GLU A 76 9.68 1.38 -12.31
CA GLU A 76 8.44 1.79 -12.97
C GLU A 76 7.61 2.81 -12.18
N ILE A 77 7.61 2.72 -10.85
CA ILE A 77 6.82 3.60 -9.98
C ILE A 77 7.67 4.56 -9.16
N ARG A 78 9.00 4.53 -9.32
CA ARG A 78 9.94 5.24 -8.46
C ARG A 78 9.67 6.74 -8.39
N GLU A 79 9.32 7.36 -9.53
CA GLU A 79 9.09 8.81 -9.62
C GLU A 79 7.91 9.32 -8.78
N LYS A 80 6.98 8.42 -8.44
CA LYS A 80 5.79 8.71 -7.64
C LYS A 80 5.78 7.96 -6.32
N SER A 81 6.95 7.50 -5.86
CA SER A 81 7.07 6.66 -4.69
C SER A 81 8.06 7.20 -3.65
N TYR A 82 7.74 6.99 -2.38
CA TYR A 82 8.56 7.39 -1.24
C TYR A 82 8.77 6.19 -0.31
N GLY A 83 10.03 5.88 0.00
CA GLY A 83 10.40 4.85 0.96
C GLY A 83 10.89 5.46 2.25
N LEU A 84 10.26 5.11 3.36
CA LEU A 84 10.66 5.52 4.70
C LEU A 84 11.20 4.31 5.45
N ASP A 85 12.53 4.20 5.49
CA ASP A 85 13.23 3.16 6.23
C ASP A 85 13.37 3.56 7.70
N GLY A 86 12.76 2.79 8.61
CA GLY A 86 12.87 3.02 10.04
C GLY A 86 11.77 2.34 10.84
N ASP A 87 11.78 2.59 12.15
CA ASP A 87 10.77 2.06 13.06
C ASP A 87 9.39 2.66 12.73
N LEU A 88 8.40 1.78 12.56
CA LEU A 88 7.05 2.18 12.17
C LEU A 88 6.38 3.05 13.23
N THR A 89 6.65 2.81 14.51
CA THR A 89 6.07 3.58 15.62
C THR A 89 6.60 5.00 15.63
N GLU A 90 7.92 5.16 15.52
CA GLU A 90 8.58 6.46 15.47
C GLU A 90 8.12 7.28 14.27
N ILE A 91 8.14 6.68 13.07
CA ILE A 91 7.75 7.37 11.84
C ILE A 91 6.28 7.79 11.87
N LEU A 92 5.37 6.92 12.32
CA LEU A 92 3.95 7.28 12.41
C LEU A 92 3.68 8.34 13.48
N HIS A 93 4.40 8.27 14.61
CA HIS A 93 4.32 9.31 15.64
C HIS A 93 4.74 10.66 15.07
N ASP A 94 5.86 10.72 14.36
CA ASP A 94 6.37 11.97 13.76
C ASP A 94 5.44 12.50 12.67
N LEU A 95 4.89 11.63 11.82
CA LEU A 95 3.89 11.99 10.81
C LEU A 95 2.60 12.54 11.44
N ALA A 96 2.17 11.99 12.57
CA ALA A 96 0.98 12.46 13.28
C ALA A 96 1.22 13.75 14.06
N ALA A 97 2.42 13.93 14.61
CA ALA A 97 2.86 15.14 15.30
C ALA A 97 3.20 16.28 14.32
N TYR A 98 3.36 15.97 13.03
CA TYR A 98 3.66 16.95 12.00
C TYR A 98 2.50 17.93 11.82
N SER A 99 2.64 19.12 12.40
CA SER A 99 1.64 20.19 12.36
C SER A 99 1.68 21.00 11.06
N GLY A 100 1.92 20.35 9.92
CA GLY A 100 2.38 20.93 8.65
C GLY A 100 1.94 22.37 8.38
N VAL A 101 2.91 23.19 7.94
CA VAL A 101 2.73 24.59 7.48
C VAL A 101 1.42 24.72 6.70
N HIS A 102 0.52 25.58 7.19
CA HIS A 102 -0.67 26.00 6.48
C HIS A 102 -0.29 26.41 5.05
N LEU A 103 -0.62 25.57 4.06
CA LEU A 103 -0.72 25.97 2.66
C LEU A 103 -2.02 26.75 2.45
#